data_AF-A0A5C7S1N6-F1
#
_entry.id   AF-A0A5C7S1N6-F1
#
_cell.length_a   1.000
_cell.length_b   1.000
_cell.length_c   1.000
_cell.angle_alpha   90.00
_cell.angle_beta   90.00
_cell.angle_gamma   90.00
#
_symmetry.space_group_name_H-M   'P 1'
#
loop_
_entity.id
_entity.type
_entity.pdbx_description
1 polymer ?
#
loop_
_entity_poly.entity_id
_entity_poly.type
_entity_poly.pdbx_seq_one_letter_code
_entity_poly.pdbx_strand_id
1 'polypeptide(L)' 'MKTLGLWLFIFGAGSFLLNVFGMEFRLLSWIDNWGPTVGIAIRVGLVVVGAVLWLLGNKQEKAAAASGGDA' A
#
# COMPACT_ATOMS: atom_id res chain seq x y z
N MET A 1 -3.49 -9.19 7.99
CA MET A 1 -2.95 -7.84 7.68
C MET A 1 -2.01 -7.81 6.48
N LYS A 2 -1.30 -8.90 6.20
CA LYS A 2 -0.32 -9.00 5.11
C LYS A 2 -0.91 -8.80 3.71
N THR A 3 -2.06 -9.42 3.42
CA THR A 3 -2.80 -9.27 2.14
C THR A 3 -3.28 -7.83 1.95
N LEU A 4 -3.81 -7.19 2.99
CA LEU A 4 -4.21 -5.77 2.95
C LEU A 4 -3.01 -4.86 2.68
N GLY A 5 -1.86 -5.08 3.34
CA GLY A 5 -0.63 -4.33 3.09
C GLY A 5 -0.13 -4.49 1.66
N LEU A 6 -0.19 -5.71 1.10
CA LEU A 6 0.20 -5.98 -0.28
C LEU A 6 -0.70 -5.25 -1.28
N TRP A 7 -2.03 -5.32 -1.10
CA TRP A 7 -2.97 -4.59 -1.97
C TRP A 7 -2.76 -3.09 -1.89
N LEU A 8 -2.60 -2.53 -0.69
CA LEU A 8 -2.37 -1.10 -0.50
C LEU A 8 -1.06 -0.65 -1.17
N PHE A 9 0.00 -1.46 -1.05
CA PHE A 9 1.27 -1.22 -1.71
C PHE A 9 1.14 -1.21 -3.23
N ILE A 10 0.46 -2.21 -3.81
CA ILE A 10 0.24 -2.30 -5.26
C ILE A 10 -0.60 -1.12 -5.76
N PHE A 11 -1.68 -0.75 -5.06
CA PHE A 11 -2.51 0.39 -5.46
C PHE A 11 -1.78 1.72 -5.32
N GLY A 12 -1.02 1.92 -4.24
CA GLY A 12 -0.19 3.11 -4.07
C GLY A 12 0.87 3.21 -5.18
N ALA A 13 1.61 2.12 -5.42
CA ALA A 13 2.70 2.10 -6.40
C ALA A 13 2.16 2.24 -7.82
N GLY A 14 1.09 1.51 -8.15
CA GLY A 14 0.40 1.61 -9.43
C GLY A 14 -0.19 3.00 -9.64
N SER A 15 -0.73 3.66 -8.61
CA SER A 15 -1.29 5.01 -8.72
C SER A 15 -0.19 6.03 -8.97
N PHE A 16 0.94 5.89 -8.29
CA PHE A 16 2.11 6.72 -8.52
C PHE A 16 2.66 6.54 -9.94
N LEU A 17 2.81 5.30 -10.40
CA LEU A 17 3.25 4.97 -11.77
C LEU A 17 2.30 5.54 -12.82
N LEU A 18 0.98 5.32 -12.68
CA LEU A 18 -0.01 5.85 -13.61
C LEU A 18 0.03 7.37 -13.67
N ASN A 19 0.19 8.04 -12.52
CA ASN A 19 0.25 9.49 -12.46
C ASN A 19 1.42 10.07 -13.28
N VAL A 20 2.56 9.37 -13.36
CA VAL A 20 3.69 9.74 -14.23
C VAL A 20 3.31 9.72 -15.72
N PHE A 21 2.39 8.84 -16.12
CA PHE A 21 1.85 8.78 -17.48
C PHE A 21 0.62 9.68 -17.70
N GLY A 22 0.26 10.53 -16.72
CA GLY A 22 -0.98 11.32 -16.77
C GLY A 22 -2.25 10.48 -16.69
N MET A 23 -2.14 9.24 -16.23
CA MET A 23 -3.26 8.33 -16.01
C MET A 23 -3.54 8.17 -14.52
N GLU A 24 -4.70 7.64 -14.18
CA GLU A 24 -5.07 7.41 -12.80
C GLU A 24 -6.04 6.23 -12.66
N PHE A 25 -6.06 5.64 -11.46
CA PHE A 25 -7.13 4.71 -11.12
C PHE A 25 -8.42 5.48 -10.86
N ARG A 26 -9.53 5.05 -11.45
CA ARG A 26 -10.86 5.65 -11.19
C ARG A 26 -11.25 5.65 -9.71
N LEU A 27 -10.76 4.69 -8.93
CA LEU A 27 -10.98 4.64 -7.47
C LEU A 27 -10.21 5.74 -6.72
N LEU A 28 -9.08 6.19 -7.28
CA LEU A 28 -8.17 7.14 -6.67
C LEU A 28 -8.24 8.53 -7.32
N SER A 29 -9.19 8.77 -8.22
CA SER A 29 -9.31 10.06 -8.90
C SER A 29 -9.66 11.23 -7.98
N TRP A 30 -10.26 10.93 -6.82
CA TRP A 30 -10.52 11.94 -5.79
C TRP A 30 -9.23 12.56 -5.22
N ILE A 31 -8.08 11.87 -5.36
CA ILE A 31 -6.77 12.37 -4.92
C ILE A 31 -6.41 13.66 -5.68
N ASP A 32 -6.81 13.77 -6.94
CA ASP A 32 -6.46 14.93 -7.77
C ASP A 32 -7.25 16.19 -7.40
N ASN A 33 -8.34 16.06 -6.63
CA ASN A 33 -9.07 17.20 -6.08
C ASN A 33 -8.26 17.99 -5.04
N TRP A 34 -7.20 17.40 -4.47
CA TRP A 34 -6.34 18.05 -3.48
C TRP A 34 -5.19 18.84 -4.11
N GLY A 35 -5.08 18.79 -5.43
CA GLY A 35 -4.00 19.42 -6.20
C GLY A 35 -2.74 18.54 -6.30
N PRO A 36 -1.79 18.93 -7.17
CA PRO A 36 -0.68 18.07 -7.58
C PRO A 36 0.22 17.62 -6.42
N THR A 37 0.62 18.57 -5.57
CA THR A 37 1.56 18.31 -4.45
C THR A 37 0.94 17.37 -3.41
N VAL A 38 -0.29 17.65 -2.99
CA VAL A 38 -0.99 16.83 -1.99
C VAL A 38 -1.32 15.46 -2.60
N GLY A 39 -1.71 15.42 -3.87
CA GLY A 39 -2.03 14.17 -4.54
C GLY A 39 -0.83 13.22 -4.65
N ILE A 40 0.35 13.74 -4.96
CA ILE A 40 1.60 12.96 -4.94
C ILE A 40 1.91 12.48 -3.51
N ALA A 41 1.76 13.35 -2.50
CA ALA A 41 2.01 12.98 -1.11
C ALA A 41 1.10 11.83 -0.63
N ILE A 42 -0.19 11.83 -1.01
CA ILE A 42 -1.12 10.74 -0.70
C ILE A 42 -0.68 9.44 -1.38
N ARG A 43 -0.34 9.50 -2.68
CA ARG A 43 0.12 8.32 -3.45
C ARG A 43 1.37 7.68 -2.83
N VAL A 44 2.37 8.51 -2.49
CA VAL A 44 3.57 8.06 -1.79
C VAL A 44 3.23 7.52 -0.40
N GLY A 45 2.32 8.17 0.32
CA GLY A 45 1.81 7.71 1.61
C GLY A 45 1.21 6.30 1.53
N LEU A 46 0.39 6.02 0.52
CA LEU A 46 -0.19 4.69 0.29
C LEU A 46 0.88 3.62 0.04
N VAL A 47 1.93 3.94 -0.73
CA VAL A 47 3.08 3.05 -0.96
C VAL A 47 3.76 2.72 0.37
N VAL A 48 4.14 3.75 1.13
CA VAL A 48 4.89 3.59 2.38
C VAL A 48 4.07 2.82 3.42
N VAL A 49 2.81 3.20 3.62
CA VAL A 49 1.91 2.52 4.56
C VAL A 49 1.68 1.07 4.14
N GLY A 50 1.49 0.80 2.86
CA GLY A 50 1.31 -0.55 2.33
C GLY A 50 2.53 -1.44 2.59
N ALA A 51 3.72 -0.92 2.32
CA ALA A 51 4.98 -1.62 2.59
C ALA A 51 5.16 -1.92 4.10
N VAL A 52 4.88 -0.95 4.98
CA VAL A 52 4.95 -1.14 6.43
C VAL A 52 3.97 -2.20 6.90
N LEU A 53 2.70 -2.14 6.46
CA LEU A 53 1.68 -3.13 6.82
C LEU A 53 2.02 -4.53 6.33
N TRP A 54 2.60 -4.65 5.14
CA TRP A 54 3.05 -5.93 4.59
C TRP A 54 4.19 -6.52 5.45
N LEU A 55 5.18 -5.70 5.82
CA LEU A 55 6.29 -6.14 6.68
C LEU A 55 5.80 -6.59 8.06
N LEU A 56 4.90 -5.82 8.69
CA LEU A 56 4.32 -6.17 9.98
C LEU A 56 3.47 -7.45 9.90
N GLY A 57 2.64 -7.58 8.86
CA GLY A 57 1.86 -8.79 8.62
C GLY A 57 2.73 -10.03 8.40
N ASN A 58 3.84 -9.87 7.67
CA ASN A 58 4.78 -10.97 7.42
C ASN A 58 5.48 -11.44 8.70
N LYS A 59 5.83 -10.50 9.59
CA LYS A 59 6.43 -10.85 10.90
C LYS A 59 5.46 -11.59 11.80
N GLN A 60 4.19 -11.17 11.86
CA GLN A 60 3.18 -11.84 12.68
C GLN A 60 2.89 -13.26 12.20
N GLU A 61 2.84 -13.48 10.88
CA GLU A 61 2.61 -14.81 10.31
C GLU A 61 3.78 -15.77 10.61
N LYS A 62 5.03 -15.27 10.55
CA LYS A 62 6.22 -16.03 10.98
C LYS A 62 6.23 -16.32 12.48
N ALA A 63 5.82 -15.35 13.31
CA ALA A 63 5.75 -15.54 14.76
C ALA A 63 4.67 -16.56 15.17
N ALA A 64 3.50 -16.53 14.52
CA ALA A 64 2.42 -17.50 14.76
C ALA A 64 2.80 -18.92 14.29
N ALA A 65 3.53 -19.05 13.19
CA ALA A 65 4.02 -20.34 12.70
C ALA A 65 5.11 -20.95 13.62
N ALA A 66 5.89 -20.12 14.31
CA ALA A 66 6.92 -20.57 15.23
C ALA A 66 6.39 -21.01 16.61
N SER A 67 5.18 -20.60 17.00
CA SER A 67 4.55 -20.94 18.29
C SER A 67 3.55 -22.10 18.22
N GLY A 68 3.29 -22.66 17.03
CA GLY A 68 2.33 -23.75 16.81
C GLY A 68 2.96 -25.13 16.54
N GLY A 69 4.26 -25.28 16.80
CA GLY A 69 5.03 -26.50 16.51
C GLY A 69 5.07 -27.55 17.63
N ASP A 70 4.29 -27.37 18.70
CA ASP A 70 4.19 -28.30 19.83
C ASP A 70 2.72 -28.65 20.08
N ALA A 71 2.12 -29.49 19.24
CA ALA A 71 0.82 -30.13 19.49
C ALA A 71 0.76 -31.51 18.85
#